data_AF-A0A5E4PMD5-F1
#
_entry.id   AF-A0A5E4PMD5-F1
#
_cell.length_a   1.000
_cell.length_b   1.000
_cell.length_c   1.000
_cell.angle_alpha   90.00
_cell.angle_beta   90.00
_cell.angle_gamma   90.00
#
_symmetry.space_group_name_H-M   'P 1'
#
loop_
_entity.id
_entity.type
_entity.pdbx_description
1 polymer ?
#
loop_
_entity_poly.entity_id
_entity_poly.type
_entity_poly.pdbx_seq_one_letter_code
_entity_poly.pdbx_strand_id
1 'polypeptide(L)'
;MTDERNFRSSYYEKVGCRGVEEKKSLEILMKEKPWDRVKLKQFCLRFTVPAAYRNLVWKVLLDILPVYTDSHEYVMEQRTDQYNDLLYAAEMLDRVSKTTPRSEVLLAMWLLELEERKPPNFPDSNICSANTFIPIANTLYKLCDSEVDVYWICKRLTEIVKSMQKDLPKLREAFQTMLEKEDADLYK
;
A
#
# COMPACT_ATOMS: atom_id res chain seq x y z
N MET A 1 2.49 -16.61 41.75
CA MET A 1 1.40 -16.24 40.84
C MET A 1 1.91 -16.47 39.44
N THR A 2 1.66 -17.68 38.94
CA THR A 2 2.17 -18.18 37.66
C THR A 2 1.45 -17.48 36.52
N ASP A 3 2.26 -16.77 35.75
CA ASP A 3 1.92 -16.14 34.48
C ASP A 3 1.53 -17.25 33.48
N GLU A 4 0.22 -17.53 33.39
CA GLU A 4 -0.40 -18.35 32.33
C GLU A 4 -0.26 -17.62 30.99
N ARG A 5 0.98 -17.46 30.50
CA ARG A 5 1.25 -17.04 29.14
C ARG A 5 0.76 -18.13 28.19
N ASN A 6 -0.52 -18.00 27.84
CA ASN A 6 -1.27 -18.62 26.76
C ASN A 6 -0.57 -19.83 26.12
N PHE A 7 -0.76 -21.02 26.72
CA PHE A 7 -0.22 -22.31 26.25
C PHE A 7 -0.41 -22.53 24.75
N ARG A 8 -1.50 -21.99 24.19
CA ARG A 8 -1.83 -22.05 22.76
C ARG A 8 -0.81 -21.30 21.91
N SER A 9 -0.40 -20.10 22.29
CA SER A 9 0.62 -19.32 21.59
C SER A 9 1.96 -20.07 21.55
N SER A 10 2.38 -20.63 22.69
CA SER A 10 3.62 -21.42 22.78
C SER A 10 3.57 -22.70 21.93
N TYR A 11 2.42 -23.37 21.89
CA TYR A 11 2.23 -24.55 21.04
C TYR A 11 2.27 -24.17 19.55
N TYR A 12 1.55 -23.13 19.13
CA TYR A 12 1.54 -22.67 17.74
C TYR A 12 2.93 -22.19 17.30
N GLU A 13 3.69 -21.56 18.19
CA GLU A 13 5.07 -21.16 17.91
C GLU A 13 6.01 -22.37 17.73
N LYS A 14 5.88 -23.39 18.57
CA LYS A 14 6.65 -24.64 18.48
C LYS A 14 6.34 -25.47 17.23
N VAL A 15 5.08 -25.45 16.76
CA VAL A 15 4.66 -26.19 15.56
C VAL A 15 4.77 -25.35 14.27
N GLY A 16 5.36 -24.15 14.32
CA GLY A 16 5.58 -23.29 13.15
C GLY A 16 4.33 -22.54 12.66
N CYS A 17 3.22 -22.58 13.40
CA CYS A 17 1.96 -21.92 13.08
C CYS A 17 1.84 -20.51 13.70
N ARG A 18 2.87 -19.67 13.57
CA ARG A 18 2.97 -18.35 14.24
C ARG A 18 1.82 -17.38 13.91
N GLY A 19 1.18 -17.50 12.75
CA GLY A 19 0.14 -16.56 12.29
C GLY A 19 -1.31 -16.83 12.69
N VAL A 20 -1.60 -17.95 13.39
CA VAL A 20 -3.01 -18.33 13.69
C VAL A 20 -3.67 -17.36 14.68
N GLU A 21 -2.93 -16.89 15.68
CA GLU A 21 -3.44 -15.93 16.65
C GLU A 21 -3.53 -14.51 16.09
N GLU A 22 -2.60 -14.16 15.19
CA GLU A 22 -2.59 -12.87 14.47
C GLU A 22 -3.84 -12.74 13.58
N LYS A 23 -4.17 -13.79 12.82
CA LYS A 23 -5.39 -13.82 11.99
C LYS A 23 -6.65 -13.64 12.82
N LYS A 24 -6.78 -14.37 13.94
CA LYS A 24 -7.94 -14.24 14.85
C LYS A 24 -8.02 -12.84 15.44
N SER A 25 -6.89 -12.26 15.83
CA SER A 25 -6.83 -10.91 16.39
C SER A 25 -7.29 -9.87 15.37
N LEU A 26 -6.87 -10.00 14.10
CA LEU A 26 -7.35 -9.14 13.02
C LEU A 26 -8.84 -9.32 12.76
N GLU A 27 -9.34 -10.56 12.72
CA GLU A 27 -10.77 -10.84 12.56
C GLU A 27 -11.62 -10.25 13.69
N ILE A 28 -11.11 -10.22 14.93
CA ILE A 28 -11.78 -9.54 16.06
C ILE A 28 -11.85 -8.04 15.81
N LEU A 29 -10.73 -7.41 15.41
CA LEU A 29 -10.71 -5.98 15.08
C LEU A 29 -11.70 -5.63 13.96
N MET A 30 -11.82 -6.50 12.96
CA MET A 30 -12.73 -6.30 11.82
C MET A 30 -14.21 -6.55 12.13
N LYS A 31 -14.54 -7.13 13.30
CA LYS A 31 -15.93 -7.28 13.76
C LYS A 31 -16.49 -6.01 14.41
N GLU A 32 -15.64 -5.16 14.97
CA GLU A 32 -16.05 -3.87 15.53
C GLU A 32 -16.36 -2.89 14.38
N LYS A 33 -17.62 -2.43 14.26
CA LYS A 33 -18.03 -1.44 13.25
C LYS A 33 -18.35 -0.08 13.90
N PRO A 34 -17.93 1.05 13.31
CA PRO A 34 -17.01 1.16 12.18
C PRO A 34 -15.60 0.68 12.55
N TRP A 35 -14.81 0.29 11.54
CA TRP A 35 -13.44 -0.18 11.79
C TRP A 35 -12.57 0.91 12.40
N ASP A 36 -11.84 0.57 13.46
CA ASP A 36 -10.89 1.48 14.07
C ASP A 36 -9.57 1.49 13.29
N ARG A 37 -9.37 2.56 12.50
CA ARG A 37 -8.15 2.74 11.72
C ARG A 37 -6.88 2.82 12.58
N VAL A 38 -6.96 3.36 13.79
CA VAL A 38 -5.80 3.47 14.69
C VAL A 38 -5.39 2.08 15.16
N LYS A 39 -6.36 1.25 15.58
CA LYS A 39 -6.09 -0.15 15.96
C LYS A 39 -5.54 -0.96 14.78
N LEU A 40 -6.08 -0.77 13.56
CA LEU A 40 -5.56 -1.43 12.35
C LEU A 40 -4.10 -1.02 12.05
N LYS A 41 -3.76 0.27 12.18
CA LYS A 41 -2.37 0.73 12.03
C LYS A 41 -1.46 0.07 13.06
N GLN A 42 -1.87 0.05 14.33
CA GLN A 42 -1.10 -0.58 15.41
C GLN A 42 -0.92 -2.08 15.18
N PHE A 43 -1.93 -2.77 14.65
CA PHE A 43 -1.81 -4.17 14.24
C PHE A 43 -0.74 -4.35 13.16
N CYS A 44 -0.78 -3.56 12.08
CA CYS A 44 0.19 -3.64 10.98
C CYS A 44 1.63 -3.31 11.38
N LEU A 45 1.83 -2.48 12.43
CA LEU A 45 3.16 -2.18 12.96
C LEU A 45 3.75 -3.33 13.81
N ARG A 46 2.89 -4.20 14.35
CA ARG A 46 3.31 -5.29 15.26
C ARG A 46 3.32 -6.65 14.57
N PHE A 47 2.42 -6.87 13.62
CA PHE A 47 2.18 -8.17 13.01
C PHE A 47 2.11 -8.08 11.50
N THR A 48 2.52 -9.15 10.83
CA THR A 48 2.36 -9.26 9.38
C THR A 48 0.90 -9.49 9.03
N VAL A 49 0.35 -8.68 8.12
CA VAL A 49 -1.06 -8.84 7.70
C VAL A 49 -1.22 -10.16 6.91
N PRO A 50 -2.17 -11.03 7.29
CA PRO A 50 -2.45 -12.26 6.54
C PRO A 50 -2.79 -11.95 5.08
N ALA A 51 -2.30 -12.78 4.14
CA ALA A 51 -2.42 -12.53 2.71
C ALA A 51 -3.88 -12.29 2.26
N ALA A 52 -4.83 -13.07 2.79
CA ALA A 52 -6.25 -12.95 2.48
C ALA A 52 -6.87 -11.58 2.84
N TYR A 53 -6.33 -10.89 3.85
CA TYR A 53 -6.84 -9.59 4.30
C TYR A 53 -5.99 -8.42 3.84
N ARG A 54 -4.81 -8.67 3.25
CA ARG A 54 -3.81 -7.65 2.92
C ARG A 54 -4.40 -6.53 2.05
N ASN A 55 -5.03 -6.90 0.94
CA ASN A 55 -5.60 -5.94 -0.01
C ASN A 55 -6.70 -5.08 0.66
N LEU A 56 -7.61 -5.71 1.40
CA LEU A 56 -8.68 -5.02 2.11
C LEU A 56 -8.16 -4.04 3.18
N VAL A 57 -7.20 -4.47 3.98
CA VAL A 57 -6.57 -3.62 5.01
C VAL A 57 -5.82 -2.45 4.35
N TRP A 58 -5.08 -2.70 3.27
CA TRP A 58 -4.40 -1.64 2.52
C TRP A 58 -5.38 -0.62 1.95
N LYS A 59 -6.49 -1.07 1.34
CA LYS A 59 -7.52 -0.15 0.84
C LYS A 59 -8.10 0.77 1.92
N VAL A 60 -8.32 0.26 3.13
CA VAL A 60 -8.81 1.09 4.24
C VAL A 60 -7.74 2.02 4.81
N LEU A 61 -6.49 1.57 4.92
CA LEU A 61 -5.38 2.38 5.44
C LEU A 61 -4.94 3.48 4.46
N LEU A 62 -5.11 3.25 3.16
CA LEU A 62 -4.77 4.18 2.08
C LEU A 62 -5.94 5.09 1.67
N ASP A 63 -7.03 5.13 2.44
CA ASP A 63 -8.19 5.98 2.13
C ASP A 63 -8.80 5.70 0.73
N ILE A 64 -8.76 4.45 0.30
CA ILE A 64 -9.47 3.96 -0.90
C ILE A 64 -10.88 3.50 -0.49
N LEU A 65 -10.97 2.76 0.62
CA LEU A 65 -12.21 2.35 1.25
C LEU A 65 -12.43 3.08 2.59
N PRO A 66 -13.68 3.43 2.92
CA PRO A 66 -13.99 4.02 4.22
C PRO A 66 -13.90 2.97 5.34
N VAL A 67 -13.93 3.41 6.59
CA VAL A 67 -14.00 2.50 7.76
C VAL A 67 -15.38 1.84 7.94
N TYR A 68 -16.39 2.34 7.21
CA TYR A 68 -17.75 1.81 7.20
C TYR A 68 -17.88 0.75 6.12
N THR A 69 -17.90 -0.53 6.53
CA THR A 69 -17.95 -1.68 5.61
C THR A 69 -19.17 -1.69 4.71
N ASP A 70 -20.29 -1.15 5.21
CA ASP A 70 -21.58 -1.21 4.52
C ASP A 70 -21.57 -0.30 3.27
N SER A 71 -20.62 0.62 3.18
CA SER A 71 -20.41 1.48 2.01
C SER A 71 -19.34 0.94 1.05
N HIS A 72 -18.67 -0.18 1.37
CA HIS A 72 -17.54 -0.67 0.57
C HIS A 72 -17.94 -1.06 -0.85
N GLU A 73 -19.08 -1.74 -1.00
CA GLU A 73 -19.58 -2.17 -2.31
C GLU A 73 -19.84 -0.96 -3.22
N TYR A 74 -20.64 -0.01 -2.74
CA TYR A 74 -20.91 1.25 -3.46
C TYR A 74 -19.63 2.01 -3.81
N VAL A 75 -18.71 2.17 -2.86
CA VAL A 75 -17.44 2.88 -3.13
C VAL A 75 -16.61 2.13 -4.18
N MET A 76 -16.53 0.79 -4.13
CA MET A 76 -15.80 0.02 -5.14
C MET A 76 -16.44 0.07 -6.52
N GLU A 77 -17.77 0.12 -6.60
CA GLU A 77 -18.50 0.31 -7.86
C GLU A 77 -18.08 1.62 -8.51
N GLN A 78 -18.18 2.74 -7.77
CA GLN A 78 -17.78 4.06 -8.28
C GLN A 78 -16.29 4.13 -8.66
N ARG A 79 -15.42 3.43 -7.92
CA ARG A 79 -13.97 3.36 -8.19
C ARG A 79 -13.67 2.53 -9.44
N THR A 80 -14.47 1.51 -9.71
CA THR A 80 -14.41 0.69 -10.92
C THR A 80 -14.86 1.50 -12.13
N ASP A 81 -15.97 2.22 -12.01
CA ASP A 81 -16.48 3.08 -13.09
C ASP A 81 -15.48 4.16 -13.46
N GLN A 82 -14.94 4.87 -12.46
CA GLN A 82 -13.90 5.87 -12.70
C GLN A 82 -12.64 5.28 -13.34
N TYR A 83 -12.23 4.07 -12.94
CA TYR A 83 -11.11 3.38 -13.57
C TYR A 83 -11.39 3.10 -15.05
N ASN A 84 -12.59 2.59 -15.37
CA ASN A 84 -12.99 2.28 -16.75
C ASN A 84 -13.05 3.54 -17.62
N ASP A 85 -13.60 4.64 -17.09
CA ASP A 85 -13.66 5.93 -17.80
C ASP A 85 -12.26 6.47 -18.12
N LEU A 86 -11.33 6.38 -17.17
CA LEU A 86 -9.95 6.81 -17.36
C LEU A 86 -9.20 5.93 -18.36
N LEU A 87 -9.42 4.61 -18.32
CA LEU A 87 -8.84 3.68 -19.28
C LEU A 87 -9.34 3.98 -20.69
N TYR A 88 -10.66 4.15 -20.84
CA TYR A 88 -11.28 4.54 -22.11
C TYR A 88 -10.74 5.88 -22.62
N ALA A 89 -10.62 6.89 -21.77
CA ALA A 89 -10.05 8.18 -22.14
C ALA A 89 -8.57 8.07 -22.58
N ALA A 90 -7.77 7.25 -21.90
CA ALA A 90 -6.38 7.02 -22.28
C ALA A 90 -6.27 6.35 -23.67
N GLU A 91 -7.14 5.38 -23.96
CA GLU A 91 -7.22 4.72 -25.27
C GLU A 91 -7.69 5.68 -26.36
N MET A 92 -8.71 6.51 -26.10
CA MET A 92 -9.25 7.47 -27.07
C MET A 92 -8.33 8.63 -27.39
N LEU A 93 -7.45 9.01 -26.46
CA LEU A 93 -6.47 10.07 -26.67
C LEU A 93 -5.16 9.56 -27.29
N ASP A 94 -5.13 8.30 -27.77
CA ASP A 94 -3.93 7.62 -28.28
C ASP A 94 -2.72 7.71 -27.32
N ARG A 95 -2.99 7.80 -26.01
CA ARG A 95 -1.95 7.83 -24.96
C ARG A 95 -1.41 6.44 -24.66
N VAL A 96 -2.21 5.42 -24.96
CA VAL A 96 -1.88 4.02 -24.76
C VAL A 96 -2.22 3.24 -26.02
N SER A 97 -1.44 2.20 -26.29
CA SER A 97 -1.65 1.27 -27.39
C SER A 97 -1.75 -0.15 -26.85
N LYS A 98 -2.22 -1.11 -27.66
CA LYS A 98 -2.31 -2.52 -27.24
C LYS A 98 -0.96 -3.15 -26.87
N THR A 99 0.15 -2.56 -27.30
CA THR A 99 1.51 -3.02 -26.98
C THR A 99 2.11 -2.31 -25.76
N THR A 100 1.43 -1.28 -25.22
CA THR A 100 1.90 -0.52 -24.07
C THR A 100 1.87 -1.41 -22.81
N PRO A 101 2.95 -1.46 -22.02
CA PRO A 101 2.97 -2.19 -20.76
C PRO A 101 1.87 -1.74 -19.81
N ARG A 102 1.23 -2.68 -19.10
CA ARG A 102 0.11 -2.40 -18.19
C ARG A 102 0.44 -1.35 -17.13
N SER A 103 1.67 -1.32 -16.61
CA SER A 103 2.14 -0.29 -15.67
C SER A 103 2.17 1.11 -16.28
N GLU A 104 2.48 1.23 -17.58
CA GLU A 104 2.49 2.50 -18.30
C GLU A 104 1.08 2.96 -18.65
N VAL A 105 0.15 2.02 -18.89
CA VAL A 105 -1.29 2.33 -19.01
C VAL A 105 -1.80 2.98 -17.73
N LEU A 106 -1.52 2.38 -16.57
CA LEU A 106 -1.92 2.95 -15.27
C LEU A 106 -1.29 4.32 -15.03
N LEU A 107 -0.04 4.52 -15.43
CA LEU A 107 0.62 5.83 -15.35
C LEU A 107 -0.11 6.84 -16.24
N ALA A 108 -0.44 6.50 -17.49
CA ALA A 108 -1.16 7.38 -18.39
C ALA A 108 -2.54 7.78 -17.82
N MET A 109 -3.27 6.82 -17.24
CA MET A 109 -4.53 7.09 -16.54
C MET A 109 -4.35 8.08 -15.37
N TRP A 110 -3.31 7.89 -14.56
CA TRP A 110 -3.00 8.82 -13.47
C TRP A 110 -2.61 10.22 -13.95
N LEU A 111 -1.89 10.33 -15.08
CA LEU A 111 -1.57 11.63 -15.68
C LEU A 111 -2.82 12.35 -16.19
N LEU A 112 -3.81 11.63 -16.72
CA LEU A 112 -5.09 12.23 -17.12
C LEU A 112 -5.83 12.83 -15.92
N GLU A 113 -5.86 12.14 -14.78
CA GLU A 113 -6.46 12.69 -13.55
C GLU A 113 -5.72 13.92 -13.02
N LEU A 114 -4.39 13.97 -13.20
CA LEU A 114 -3.59 15.13 -12.82
C LEU A 114 -3.68 16.28 -13.84
N GLU A 115 -4.36 16.07 -14.97
CA GLU A 115 -4.40 16.98 -16.12
C GLU A 115 -3.00 17.28 -16.71
N GLU A 116 -2.05 16.36 -16.53
CA GLU A 116 -0.66 16.51 -16.91
C GLU A 116 -0.33 15.74 -18.21
N ARG A 117 0.55 16.29 -19.04
CA ARG A 117 1.03 15.59 -20.25
C ARG A 117 2.23 14.69 -19.99
N LYS A 118 3.04 15.03 -18.99
CA LYS A 118 4.26 14.33 -18.62
C LYS A 118 4.27 14.08 -17.11
N PRO A 119 4.92 13.01 -16.65
CA PRO A 119 5.06 12.75 -15.23
C PRO A 119 5.72 13.94 -14.52
N PRO A 120 5.06 14.57 -13.53
CA PRO A 120 5.66 15.68 -12.80
C PRO A 120 6.83 15.19 -11.95
N ASN A 121 7.79 16.07 -11.68
CA ASN A 121 8.83 15.80 -10.70
C ASN A 121 8.30 16.06 -9.29
N PHE A 122 8.78 15.30 -8.31
CA PHE A 122 8.51 15.59 -6.92
C PHE A 122 9.24 16.88 -6.50
N PRO A 123 8.56 17.78 -5.76
CA PRO A 123 9.08 19.13 -5.51
C PRO A 123 10.37 19.12 -4.67
N ASP A 124 10.49 18.23 -3.70
CA ASP A 124 11.61 18.23 -2.74
C ASP A 124 12.87 17.53 -3.26
N SER A 125 12.72 16.53 -4.14
CA SER A 125 13.83 15.67 -4.61
C SER A 125 14.09 15.76 -6.11
N ASN A 126 13.24 16.45 -6.86
CA ASN A 126 13.26 16.53 -8.32
C ASN A 126 13.23 15.15 -9.02
N ILE A 127 12.75 14.10 -8.32
CA ILE A 127 12.60 12.75 -8.87
C ILE A 127 11.34 12.73 -9.75
N CYS A 128 11.48 12.21 -10.97
CA CYS A 128 10.35 11.99 -11.87
C CYS A 128 9.36 11.00 -11.25
N SER A 129 8.08 11.39 -11.16
CA SER A 129 7.04 10.56 -10.55
C SER A 129 6.85 9.20 -11.25
N ALA A 130 7.14 9.09 -12.55
CA ALA A 130 7.11 7.81 -13.26
C ALA A 130 8.15 6.80 -12.73
N ASN A 131 9.32 7.28 -12.30
CA ASN A 131 10.37 6.44 -11.71
C ASN A 131 9.95 5.87 -10.33
N THR A 132 8.89 6.41 -9.74
CA THR A 132 8.27 5.89 -8.52
C THR A 132 7.03 5.04 -8.85
N PHE A 133 6.15 5.56 -9.70
CA PHE A 133 4.87 4.93 -10.02
C PHE A 133 5.04 3.57 -10.72
N ILE A 134 5.88 3.49 -11.76
CA ILE A 134 6.03 2.27 -12.58
C ILE A 134 6.56 1.08 -11.75
N PRO A 135 7.64 1.23 -10.94
CA PRO A 135 8.11 0.14 -10.08
C PRO A 135 7.07 -0.30 -9.03
N ILE A 136 6.31 0.65 -8.47
CA ILE A 136 5.22 0.34 -7.54
C ILE A 136 4.14 -0.50 -8.24
N ALA A 137 3.66 -0.05 -9.41
CA ALA A 137 2.65 -0.77 -10.20
C ALA A 137 3.11 -2.20 -10.54
N ASN A 138 4.34 -2.35 -11.05
CA ASN A 138 4.92 -3.66 -11.39
C ASN A 138 5.04 -4.59 -10.18
N THR A 139 5.24 -4.04 -8.99
CA THR A 139 5.28 -4.83 -7.75
C THR A 139 3.87 -5.22 -7.32
N LEU A 140 2.92 -4.29 -7.38
CA LEU A 140 1.53 -4.54 -7.00
C LEU A 140 0.84 -5.57 -7.90
N TYR A 141 1.17 -5.61 -9.20
CA TYR A 141 0.69 -6.67 -10.10
C TYR A 141 1.08 -8.09 -9.65
N LYS A 142 2.15 -8.24 -8.85
CA LYS A 142 2.56 -9.53 -8.30
C LYS A 142 1.86 -9.87 -6.98
N LEU A 143 1.21 -8.89 -6.36
CA LEU A 143 0.65 -8.97 -5.00
C LEU A 143 -0.88 -8.90 -4.96
N CYS A 144 -1.50 -8.32 -5.99
CA CYS A 144 -2.92 -8.06 -6.09
C CYS A 144 -3.48 -8.65 -7.39
N ASP A 145 -4.64 -9.31 -7.30
CA ASP A 145 -5.28 -9.95 -8.46
C ASP A 145 -6.12 -8.97 -9.31
N SER A 146 -6.64 -7.90 -8.69
CA SER A 146 -7.51 -6.92 -9.35
C SER A 146 -6.69 -5.73 -9.87
N GLU A 147 -6.80 -5.45 -11.17
CA GLU A 147 -6.13 -4.29 -11.80
C GLU A 147 -6.68 -2.95 -11.27
N VAL A 148 -7.97 -2.89 -10.94
CA VAL A 148 -8.60 -1.72 -10.30
C VAL A 148 -7.95 -1.45 -8.94
N ASP A 149 -7.77 -2.48 -8.12
CA ASP A 149 -7.10 -2.34 -6.83
C ASP A 149 -5.63 -1.92 -7.01
N VAL A 150 -4.92 -2.51 -7.98
CA VAL A 150 -3.53 -2.13 -8.30
C VAL A 150 -3.45 -0.64 -8.63
N TYR A 151 -4.34 -0.11 -9.47
CA TYR A 151 -4.36 1.30 -9.83
C TYR A 151 -4.55 2.21 -8.61
N TRP A 152 -5.59 1.98 -7.83
CA TRP A 152 -5.91 2.81 -6.67
C TRP A 152 -4.82 2.76 -5.59
N ILE A 153 -4.28 1.57 -5.31
CA ILE A 153 -3.19 1.39 -4.34
C ILE A 153 -1.91 2.06 -4.87
N CYS A 154 -1.58 1.90 -6.15
CA CYS A 154 -0.39 2.50 -6.76
C CYS A 154 -0.44 4.03 -6.68
N LYS A 155 -1.58 4.63 -7.03
CA LYS A 155 -1.83 6.07 -6.92
C LYS A 155 -1.59 6.57 -5.50
N ARG A 156 -2.24 5.95 -4.51
CA ARG A 156 -2.12 6.35 -3.09
C ARG A 156 -0.70 6.18 -2.55
N LEU A 157 -0.02 5.09 -2.88
CA LEU A 157 1.37 4.89 -2.47
C LEU A 157 2.30 5.93 -3.11
N THR A 158 2.09 6.29 -4.37
CA THR A 158 2.88 7.32 -5.05
C THR A 158 2.68 8.68 -4.39
N GLU A 159 1.45 9.04 -4.01
CA GLU A 159 1.15 10.25 -3.23
C GLU A 159 1.85 10.26 -1.85
N ILE A 160 1.87 9.12 -1.16
CA ILE A 160 2.59 8.97 0.11
C ILE A 160 4.09 9.14 -0.11
N VAL A 161 4.69 8.47 -1.09
CA VAL A 161 6.12 8.59 -1.38
C VAL A 161 6.49 10.03 -1.74
N LYS A 162 5.64 10.73 -2.51
CA LYS A 162 5.79 12.16 -2.78
C LYS A 162 5.83 12.97 -1.49
N SER A 163 4.92 12.71 -0.56
CA SER A 163 4.86 13.42 0.73
C SER A 163 6.04 13.12 1.67
N MET A 164 6.64 11.93 1.54
CA MET A 164 7.79 11.49 2.34
C MET A 164 9.12 12.04 1.81
N GLN A 165 9.18 12.61 0.61
CA GLN A 165 10.43 13.12 0.03
C GLN A 165 11.12 14.15 0.94
N LYS A 166 10.35 15.03 1.58
CA LYS A 166 10.85 16.02 2.55
C LYS A 166 11.59 15.42 3.74
N ASP A 167 11.34 14.15 4.08
CA ASP A 167 11.94 13.46 5.22
C ASP A 167 13.14 12.59 4.82
N LEU A 168 13.49 12.50 3.52
CA LEU A 168 14.64 11.74 3.03
C LEU A 168 15.98 12.16 3.67
N PRO A 169 16.29 13.47 3.87
CA PRO A 169 17.52 13.87 4.54
C PRO A 169 17.62 13.30 5.96
N LYS A 170 16.51 13.37 6.72
CA LYS A 170 16.44 12.81 8.08
C LYS A 170 16.59 11.29 8.08
N LEU A 171 16.01 10.61 7.09
CA LEU A 171 16.15 9.17 6.95
C LEU A 171 17.60 8.77 6.66
N ARG A 172 18.31 9.54 5.84
CA ARG A 172 19.74 9.33 5.57
C ARG A 172 20.57 9.49 6.85
N GLU A 173 20.35 10.55 7.61
CA GLU A 173 21.03 10.79 8.89
C GLU A 173 20.75 9.69 9.91
N ALA A 174 19.47 9.28 10.03
CA ALA A 174 19.06 8.19 10.90
C ALA A 174 19.71 6.86 10.50
N PHE A 175 19.77 6.56 9.19
CA PHE A 175 20.43 5.37 8.67
C PHE A 175 21.92 5.36 9.02
N GLN A 176 22.63 6.47 8.81
CA GLN A 176 24.06 6.58 9.15
C GLN A 176 24.29 6.42 10.66
N THR A 177 23.47 7.09 11.49
CA THR A 177 23.56 7.00 12.96
C THR A 177 23.29 5.59 13.47
N MET A 178 22.35 4.86 12.86
CA MET A 178 22.07 3.47 13.21
C MET A 178 23.20 2.55 12.76
N LEU A 179 23.73 2.74 11.54
CA LEU A 179 24.82 1.93 11.02
C LEU A 179 26.09 2.07 11.87
N GLU A 180 26.45 3.29 12.26
CA GLU A 180 27.60 3.54 13.15
C GLU A 180 27.47 2.83 14.51
N LYS A 181 26.24 2.73 15.05
CA LYS A 181 25.96 2.07 16.33
C LYS A 181 25.94 0.55 16.24
N GLU A 182 25.38 0.00 15.17
CA GLU A 182 25.18 -1.45 15.01
C GLU A 182 26.41 -2.14 14.40
N ASP A 183 27.11 -1.49 13.48
CA ASP A 183 28.30 -2.03 12.81
C ASP A 183 29.28 -0.91 12.40
N ALA A 184 30.13 -0.53 13.35
CA ALA A 184 31.13 0.53 13.17
C ALA A 184 32.22 0.18 12.15
N ASP A 185 32.42 -1.09 11.80
CA ASP A 185 33.43 -1.50 10.82
C ASP A 185 32.88 -1.40 9.39
N LEU A 186 31.59 -1.70 9.17
CA LEU A 186 30.91 -1.43 7.90
C LEU A 186 30.68 0.07 7.65
N TYR A 187 30.58 0.86 8.72
CA TYR A 187 30.37 2.31 8.62
C TYR A 187 31.59 3.10 8.12
N LYS A 188 32.82 2.63 8.42
CA LYS A 188 34.09 3.29 8.06
C LYS A 188 34.35 3.27 6.55
#